data_AF-A0A6V7HYF1-F1
#
_entry.id   AF-A0A6V7HYF1-F1
#
_cell.length_a   1.000
_cell.length_b   1.000
_cell.length_c   1.000
_cell.angle_alpha   90.00
_cell.angle_beta   90.00
_cell.angle_gamma   90.00
#
_symmetry.space_group_name_H-M   'P 1'
#
loop_
_entity.id
_entity.type
_entity.pdbx_description
1 polymer ?
#
loop_
_entity_poly.entity_id
_entity_poly.type
_entity_poly.pdbx_seq_one_letter_code
_entity_poly.pdbx_strand_id
1 'polypeptide(L)' 'VRHASYRDARGVAHSYFFSWEHQPTRNLEVDWLDARNICRRHCMDAVSLETPQENEFIKQRIAR' A
#
# COMPACT_ATOMS: atom_id res chain seq x y z
N VAL A 1 5.95 -4.20 -10.87
CA VAL A 1 5.93 -3.83 -9.42
C VAL A 1 5.23 -4.94 -8.67
N ARG A 2 5.80 -5.40 -7.55
CA ARG A 2 5.16 -6.44 -6.73
C ARG A 2 4.10 -5.79 -5.85
N HIS A 3 2.86 -6.27 -5.93
CA HIS A 3 1.79 -5.84 -5.04
C HIS A 3 1.51 -6.93 -4.01
N ALA A 4 1.21 -6.49 -2.80
CA ALA A 4 0.66 -7.35 -1.77
C ALA A 4 -0.82 -7.57 -2.03
N SER A 5 -1.30 -8.81 -1.85
CA SER A 5 -2.72 -9.12 -1.92
C SER A 5 -3.29 -9.28 -0.51
N TYR A 6 -4.47 -8.71 -0.30
CA TYR A 6 -5.31 -8.90 0.89
C TYR A 6 -6.71 -9.28 0.41
N ARG A 7 -7.40 -10.16 1.14
CA ARG A 7 -8.78 -10.51 0.83
C ARG A 7 -9.63 -10.18 2.05
N ASP A 8 -10.65 -9.36 1.87
CA ASP A 8 -11.52 -8.95 2.95
C ASP A 8 -12.55 -10.04 3.33
N ALA A 9 -13.33 -9.79 4.39
CA ALA A 9 -14.35 -10.72 4.87
C ALA A 9 -15.48 -10.99 3.86
N ARG A 10 -15.68 -10.09 2.88
CA ARG A 10 -16.64 -10.27 1.77
C ARG A 10 -16.06 -11.12 0.65
N GLY A 11 -14.79 -11.50 0.74
CA GLY A 11 -14.07 -12.20 -0.30
C GLY A 11 -13.53 -11.29 -1.40
N VAL A 12 -13.60 -9.97 -1.26
CA VAL A 12 -13.07 -9.03 -2.26
C VAL A 12 -11.54 -8.96 -2.11
N ALA A 13 -10.84 -9.05 -3.24
CA ALA A 13 -9.38 -8.97 -3.29
C ALA A 13 -8.92 -7.52 -3.48
N HIS A 14 -8.00 -7.08 -2.63
CA HIS A 14 -7.38 -5.77 -2.62
C HIS A 14 -5.89 -5.91 -2.94
N SER A 15 -5.32 -4.93 -3.65
CA SER A 15 -3.90 -4.88 -3.99
C SER A 15 -3.24 -3.66 -3.36
N TYR A 16 -2.14 -3.87 -2.63
CA TYR A 16 -1.38 -2.79 -1.99
C TYR A 16 0.00 -2.67 -2.60
N PHE A 17 0.41 -1.42 -2.82
CA PHE A 17 1.77 -1.05 -3.16
C PHE A 17 2.49 -0.52 -1.93
N PHE A 18 3.54 -1.21 -1.50
CA PHE A 18 4.43 -0.75 -0.44
C PHE A 18 5.68 -0.17 -1.09
N SER A 19 5.87 1.15 -0.99
CA SER A 19 6.98 1.86 -1.66
C SER A 19 8.35 1.34 -1.25
N TRP A 20 8.50 0.88 0.00
CA TRP A 20 9.73 0.28 0.52
C TRP A 20 10.03 -1.13 -0.03
N GLU A 21 9.05 -1.83 -0.60
CA GLU A 21 9.25 -3.13 -1.25
C GLU A 21 9.67 -2.99 -2.73
N HIS A 22 9.55 -1.80 -3.32
CA HIS A 22 9.87 -1.54 -4.72
C HIS A 22 11.21 -0.80 -4.87
N GLN A 23 12.18 -1.42 -5.54
CA GLN A 23 13.58 -0.94 -5.60
C GLN A 23 13.75 0.53 -6.04
N PRO A 24 13.04 1.06 -7.05
CA PRO A 24 13.11 2.47 -7.43
C PRO A 24 12.60 3.46 -6.37
N THR A 25 11.72 3.04 -5.46
CA THR A 25 11.08 3.91 -4.46
C THR A 25 11.51 3.59 -3.03
N ARG A 26 12.40 2.60 -2.83
CA ARG A 26 12.66 1.97 -1.52
C ARG A 26 13.12 2.94 -0.43
N ASN A 27 13.94 3.91 -0.81
CA ASN A 27 14.57 4.88 0.11
C ASN A 27 14.18 6.33 -0.23
N LEU A 28 13.06 6.52 -0.96
CA LEU A 28 12.61 7.86 -1.30
C LEU A 28 11.92 8.49 -0.09
N GLU A 29 12.48 9.59 0.38
CA GLU A 29 11.81 10.52 1.29
C GLU A 29 11.17 11.61 0.44
N VAL A 30 9.85 11.70 0.51
CA VAL A 30 9.06 12.63 -0.30
C VAL A 30 7.94 13.22 0.55
N ASP A 31 7.41 14.36 0.14
CA ASP A 31 6.23 14.92 0.76
C ASP A 31 4.97 14.09 0.46
N TRP A 32 3.86 14.49 1.08
CA TRP A 32 2.59 13.78 0.94
C TRP A 32 2.06 13.76 -0.51
N LEU A 33 2.22 14.86 -1.25
CA LEU A 33 1.70 14.98 -2.60
C LEU A 33 2.48 14.08 -3.56
N ASP A 34 3.80 14.07 -3.44
CA ASP A 34 4.68 13.21 -4.21
C ASP A 34 4.47 11.72 -3.88
N ALA A 35 4.29 11.37 -2.60
CA ALA A 35 3.94 10.02 -2.18
C ALA A 35 2.66 9.52 -2.86
N ARG A 36 1.61 10.37 -2.89
CA ARG A 36 0.35 10.04 -3.58
C ARG A 36 0.54 9.91 -5.09
N ASN A 37 1.33 10.79 -5.70
CA ASN A 37 1.60 10.76 -7.14
C ASN A 37 2.40 9.50 -7.55
N ILE A 38 3.27 8.98 -6.67
CA ILE A 38 3.91 7.68 -6.87
C ILE A 38 2.86 6.57 -6.99
N CYS A 39 1.90 6.47 -6.07
CA CYS A 39 0.83 5.47 -6.14
C CYS A 39 -0.01 5.60 -7.42
N ARG A 40 -0.31 6.84 -7.84
CA ARG A 40 -1.08 7.11 -9.07
C ARG A 40 -0.40 6.64 -10.34
N ARG A 41 0.94 6.62 -10.39
CA ARG A 41 1.69 6.01 -11.51
C ARG A 41 1.53 4.48 -11.59
N HIS A 42 1.02 3.85 -10.54
CA HIS A 42 0.73 2.42 -10.48
C HIS A 42 -0.77 2.09 -10.61
N CYS A 43 -1.59 3.02 -11.14
CA CYS A 43 -3.05 2.89 -11.21
C CYS A 43 -3.70 2.65 -9.84
N MET A 44 -3.12 3.23 -8.78
CA MET A 44 -3.60 3.20 -7.40
C MET A 44 -3.80 4.62 -6.87
N ASP A 45 -4.26 4.77 -5.63
CA ASP A 45 -4.24 6.04 -4.90
C ASP A 45 -3.55 5.84 -3.53
N ALA A 46 -3.48 6.87 -2.71
CA ALA A 46 -3.10 6.77 -1.31
C ALA A 46 -3.97 5.72 -0.58
N VAL A 47 -3.35 5.04 0.38
CA VAL A 47 -4.02 3.99 1.15
C VAL A 47 -5.26 4.54 1.88
N SER A 48 -6.35 3.77 1.80
CA SER A 48 -7.58 3.94 2.56
C SER A 48 -7.78 2.67 3.37
N LEU A 49 -8.19 2.79 4.63
CA LEU A 49 -8.48 1.65 5.51
C LEU A 49 -9.95 1.70 5.89
N GLU A 50 -10.73 0.73 5.44
CA GLU A 50 -12.18 0.68 5.62
C GLU A 50 -12.58 -0.26 6.77
N THR A 51 -11.67 -1.16 7.16
CA THR A 51 -11.96 -2.18 8.20
C THR A 51 -10.83 -2.32 9.23
N PRO A 52 -11.14 -2.73 10.48
CA PRO A 52 -10.11 -3.04 11.47
C PRO A 52 -9.15 -4.16 11.03
N GLN A 53 -9.65 -5.18 10.32
CA GLN A 53 -8.85 -6.31 9.86
C GLN A 53 -7.83 -5.88 8.80
N GLU A 54 -8.24 -4.97 7.90
CA GLU A 54 -7.35 -4.37 6.91
C GLU A 54 -6.27 -3.52 7.59
N ASN A 55 -6.64 -2.75 8.61
CA ASN A 55 -5.67 -1.99 9.42
C ASN A 55 -4.64 -2.90 10.11
N GLU A 56 -5.06 -4.02 10.68
CA GLU A 56 -4.13 -4.99 11.28
C GLU A 56 -3.20 -5.63 10.22
N PHE A 57 -3.72 -5.94 9.03
CA PHE A 57 -2.90 -6.40 7.90
C PHE A 57 -1.79 -5.39 7.55
N ILE A 58 -2.12 -4.09 7.48
CA ILE A 58 -1.13 -3.04 7.20
C ILE A 58 -0.11 -2.90 8.33
N LYS A 59 -0.54 -2.92 9.60
CA LYS A 59 0.39 -2.87 10.75
C LYS A 59 1.41 -4.01 10.70
N GLN A 60 0.97 -5.23 10.39
CA GLN A 60 1.86 -6.39 10.23
C GLN A 60 2.88 -6.24 9.09
N ARG A 61 2.55 -5.45 8.06
CA ARG A 61 3.47 -5.15 6.95
C ARG A 61 4.50 -4.08 7.31
N ILE A 62 4.11 -3.10 8.12
CA ILE A 62 4.99 -2.02 8.60
C ILE A 62 5.97 -2.54 9.66
N ALA A 63 5.54 -3.42 10.56
CA ALA A 63 6.35 -3.91 11.68
C ALA A 63 7.38 -5.01 11.32
N ARG A 64 7.58 -5.31 10.04
CA ARG A 64 8.56 -6.30 9.54
C ARG A 64 9.92 -5.67 9.30
#